data_AF-A0ABD1CQ34-F1
#
_entry.id   AF-A0ABD1CQ34-F1
#
_cell.length_a   1.000
_cell.length_b   1.000
_cell.length_c   1.000
_cell.angle_alpha   90.00
_cell.angle_beta   90.00
_cell.angle_gamma   90.00
#
_symmetry.space_group_name_H-M   'P 1'
#
loop_
_entity.id
_entity.type
_entity.pdbx_description
1 polymer ?
#
loop_
_entity_poly.entity_id
_entity_poly.type
_entity_poly.pdbx_seq_one_letter_code
_entity_poly.pdbx_strand_id
1 'polypeptide(L)'
;MGQVTKRAEIEEMMAKKQCQNRVTEDTAIEEKCVEDLADNHGLSFLHPPHDVGVNSGAPNRCFLPHHIHTWIVHSQGISGI
;
A
#
# COMPACT_ATOMS: atom_id res chain seq x y z
N MET A 1 -0.63 55.83 -10.18
CA MET A 1 -0.77 54.46 -10.73
C MET A 1 0.41 53.53 -10.39
N GLY A 2 1.63 54.03 -10.12
CA GLY A 2 2.82 53.17 -9.87
C GLY A 2 3.05 52.60 -8.45
N GLN A 3 2.18 52.89 -7.47
CA GLN A 3 2.31 52.34 -6.10
C GLN A 3 1.55 51.00 -5.93
N VAL A 4 0.56 50.74 -6.79
CA VAL A 4 -0.32 49.56 -6.69
C VAL A 4 0.39 48.28 -7.18
N THR A 5 1.22 48.40 -8.22
CA THR A 5 1.96 47.27 -8.82
C THR A 5 3.03 46.73 -7.88
N LYS A 6 3.78 47.63 -7.22
CA LYS A 6 4.84 47.28 -6.28
C LYS A 6 4.32 46.48 -5.08
N ARG A 7 3.08 46.73 -4.65
CA ARG A 7 2.46 46.00 -3.53
C ARG A 7 2.05 44.59 -3.95
N ALA A 8 1.46 44.45 -5.14
CA ALA A 8 1.08 43.15 -5.70
C ALA A 8 2.31 42.23 -5.92
N GLU A 9 3.41 42.78 -6.42
CA GLU A 9 4.66 42.02 -6.63
C GLU A 9 5.27 41.53 -5.30
N ILE A 10 5.17 42.34 -4.25
CA ILE A 10 5.64 41.96 -2.90
C ILE A 10 4.74 40.87 -2.31
N GLU A 11 3.42 40.99 -2.45
CA GLU A 11 2.47 39.96 -2.01
C GLU A 11 2.69 38.63 -2.74
N GLU A 12 2.96 38.67 -4.05
CA GLU A 12 3.28 37.49 -4.85
C GLU A 12 4.60 36.83 -4.40
N MET A 13 5.65 37.62 -4.15
CA MET A 13 6.92 37.11 -3.64
C MET A 13 6.76 36.47 -2.25
N MET A 14 5.96 37.07 -1.38
CA MET A 14 5.69 36.55 -0.03
C MET A 14 4.89 35.25 -0.09
N ALA A 15 3.90 35.16 -0.98
CA ALA A 15 3.14 33.94 -1.22
C ALA A 15 4.02 32.80 -1.77
N LYS A 16 4.91 33.08 -2.72
CA LYS A 16 5.88 32.09 -3.25
C LYS A 16 6.80 31.56 -2.16
N LYS A 17 7.33 32.43 -1.30
CA LYS A 17 8.19 32.05 -0.16
C LYS A 17 7.43 31.22 0.88
N GLN A 18 6.17 31.57 1.15
CA GLN A 18 5.33 30.83 2.09
C GLN A 18 5.04 29.41 1.59
N CYS A 19 4.77 29.23 0.29
CA CYS A 19 4.55 27.91 -0.28
C CYS A 19 5.84 27.07 -0.38
N GLN A 20 7.00 27.69 -0.54
CA GLN A 20 8.28 26.99 -0.66
C GLN A 20 8.73 26.31 0.64
N ASN A 21 8.32 26.86 1.79
CA ASN A 21 8.60 26.31 3.12
C ASN A 21 7.44 25.49 3.71
N ARG A 22 6.36 25.25 2.95
CA ARG A 22 5.34 24.29 3.39
C ARG A 22 5.96 22.91 3.35
N VAL A 23 6.26 22.38 4.54
CA VAL A 23 6.37 20.94 4.73
C VAL A 23 4.99 20.41 4.37
N THR A 24 4.89 19.78 3.21
CA THR A 24 3.72 18.99 2.82
C THR A 24 3.59 17.91 3.88
N GLU A 25 2.71 18.14 4.86
CA GLU A 25 2.18 17.05 5.67
C GLU A 25 1.56 16.04 4.71
N ASP A 26 1.96 14.78 4.95
CA ASP A 26 1.80 13.65 4.08
C ASP A 26 0.38 13.56 3.51
N THR A 27 0.31 13.34 2.21
CA THR A 27 -0.94 13.29 1.45
C THR A 27 -1.79 12.15 2.00
N ALA A 28 -3.10 12.36 2.16
CA ALA A 28 -4.03 11.29 2.52
C ALA A 28 -3.78 10.08 1.60
N ILE A 29 -3.37 8.95 2.20
CA ILE A 29 -3.12 7.71 1.47
C ILE A 29 -4.47 7.25 0.92
N GLU A 30 -4.61 7.27 -0.40
CA GLU A 30 -5.79 6.75 -1.08
C GLU A 30 -5.79 5.23 -0.95
N GLU A 31 -6.74 4.69 -0.19
CA GLU A 31 -6.89 3.26 0.00
C GLU A 31 -7.44 2.63 -1.30
N LYS A 32 -6.62 1.82 -1.95
CA LYS A 32 -7.04 0.99 -3.08
C LYS A 32 -7.25 -0.45 -2.60
N CYS A 33 -8.49 -0.93 -2.62
CA CYS A 33 -8.81 -2.33 -2.37
C CYS A 33 -9.03 -3.10 -3.69
N VAL A 34 -8.81 -4.40 -3.68
CA VAL A 34 -9.12 -5.29 -4.81
C VAL A 34 -10.60 -5.62 -4.76
N GLU A 35 -11.29 -5.46 -5.89
CA GLU A 35 -12.67 -5.89 -6.07
C GLU A 35 -12.70 -7.41 -6.32
N ASP A 36 -13.76 -8.08 -5.83
CA ASP A 36 -13.98 -9.54 -5.90
C ASP A 36 -13.23 -10.35 -4.83
N LEU A 37 -13.76 -10.32 -3.60
CA LEU A 37 -13.21 -11.04 -2.42
C LEU A 37 -13.78 -12.46 -2.26
N ALA A 38 -14.48 -12.96 -3.27
CA ALA A 38 -15.09 -14.27 -3.27
C ALA A 38 -14.41 -15.20 -4.29
N ASP A 39 -14.35 -16.48 -3.97
CA ASP A 39 -13.93 -17.52 -4.90
C ASP A 39 -15.04 -17.80 -5.94
N ASN A 40 -14.75 -18.73 -6.86
CA ASN A 40 -15.70 -19.15 -7.90
C ASN A 40 -17.02 -19.71 -7.34
N HIS A 41 -17.07 -20.07 -6.06
CA HIS A 41 -18.25 -20.61 -5.37
C HIS A 41 -18.95 -19.56 -4.48
N GLY A 42 -18.48 -18.32 -4.49
CA GLY A 42 -19.04 -17.25 -3.65
C GLY A 42 -18.58 -17.32 -2.19
N LEU A 43 -17.57 -18.14 -1.86
CA LEU A 43 -16.98 -18.21 -0.53
C LEU A 43 -15.85 -17.19 -0.41
N SER A 44 -15.61 -16.70 0.80
CA SER A 44 -14.44 -15.85 1.05
C SER A 44 -13.15 -16.65 0.87
N PHE A 45 -12.09 -16.02 0.35
CA PHE A 45 -10.74 -16.61 0.30
C PHE A 45 -10.17 -16.98 1.69
N LEU A 46 -10.76 -16.48 2.78
CA LEU A 46 -10.40 -16.88 4.15
C LEU A 46 -11.10 -18.16 4.62
N HIS A 47 -12.04 -18.70 3.84
CA HIS A 47 -12.67 -19.98 4.16
C HIS A 47 -11.63 -21.12 4.05
N PRO A 48 -11.56 -22.03 5.03
CA PRO A 48 -10.59 -23.12 4.99
C PRO A 48 -10.71 -23.97 3.70
N PRO A 49 -9.59 -24.23 3.00
CA PRO A 49 -9.60 -25.06 1.80
C PRO A 49 -9.71 -26.55 2.17
N HIS A 50 -10.50 -27.29 1.40
CA HIS A 50 -10.77 -28.72 1.63
C HIS A 50 -9.96 -29.65 0.71
N ASP A 51 -9.27 -29.10 -0.28
CA ASP A 51 -8.59 -29.82 -1.36
C ASP A 51 -7.08 -29.96 -1.17
N VAL A 52 -6.52 -29.42 -0.08
CA VAL A 52 -5.06 -29.41 0.20
C VAL A 52 -4.52 -30.80 0.58
N GLY A 53 -5.39 -31.80 0.78
CA GLY A 53 -4.98 -33.20 1.01
C GLY A 53 -4.27 -33.47 2.34
N VAL A 54 -4.19 -32.49 3.24
CA VAL A 54 -3.63 -32.61 4.60
C VAL A 54 -4.66 -32.20 5.64
N ASN A 55 -4.69 -32.93 6.76
CA ASN A 55 -5.61 -32.69 7.87
C ASN A 55 -5.05 -31.64 8.84
N SER A 56 -5.93 -30.99 9.60
CA SER A 56 -5.61 -29.91 10.55
C SER A 56 -4.83 -30.34 11.82
N GLY A 57 -4.49 -31.62 11.95
CA GLY A 57 -3.74 -32.15 13.09
C GLY A 57 -2.22 -31.95 12.94
N ALA A 58 -1.50 -31.96 14.07
CA ALA A 58 -0.05 -31.94 14.05
C ALA A 58 0.50 -33.19 13.33
N PRO A 59 1.52 -33.05 12.46
CA PRO A 59 2.12 -34.20 11.77
C PRO A 59 2.93 -35.04 12.76
N ASN A 60 3.08 -36.33 12.44
CA ASN A 60 3.87 -37.27 13.27
C ASN A 60 5.38 -36.91 13.28
N ARG A 61 5.90 -36.38 12.15
CA ARG A 61 7.29 -35.90 12.03
C ARG A 61 7.39 -34.73 11.06
N CYS A 62 8.38 -33.87 11.27
CA CYS A 62 8.73 -32.76 10.39
C CYS A 62 9.99 -33.08 9.58
N PHE A 63 10.07 -32.55 8.36
CA PHE A 63 11.22 -32.68 7.46
C PHE A 63 11.77 -31.31 7.06
N LEU A 64 13.04 -31.24 6.65
CA LEU A 64 13.65 -30.00 6.16
C LEU A 64 13.12 -29.70 4.73
N PRO A 65 12.66 -28.46 4.46
CA PRO A 65 12.08 -28.12 3.17
C PRO A 65 13.15 -27.77 2.11
N HIS A 66 12.74 -27.88 0.84
CA HIS A 66 13.42 -27.28 -0.30
C HIS A 66 12.53 -26.16 -0.89
N HIS A 67 13.11 -25.31 -1.75
CA HIS A 67 12.36 -24.20 -2.37
C HIS A 67 11.28 -24.72 -3.32
N ILE A 68 10.03 -24.27 -3.12
CA ILE A 68 8.86 -24.74 -3.88
C ILE A 68 8.19 -23.66 -4.74
N HIS A 69 8.29 -22.37 -4.38
CA HIS A 69 7.58 -21.29 -5.07
C HIS A 69 8.22 -19.93 -4.80
N THR A 70 8.11 -19.01 -5.77
CA THR A 70 8.56 -17.62 -5.65
C THR A 70 7.40 -16.67 -5.98
N TRP A 71 6.98 -15.89 -4.99
CA TRP A 71 5.98 -14.83 -5.17
C TRP A 71 6.66 -13.56 -5.70
N ILE A 72 6.31 -13.13 -6.92
CA ILE A 72 6.87 -11.93 -7.56
C ILE A 72 5.75 -10.90 -7.72
N VAL A 73 5.54 -10.11 -6.67
CA VAL A 73 4.49 -9.06 -6.66
C VAL A 73 5.06 -7.72 -6.20
N HIS A 74 5.94 -7.73 -5.19
CA HIS A 74 6.54 -6.51 -4.66
C HIS A 74 7.78 -6.09 -5.45
N SER A 75 7.88 -4.79 -5.73
CA SER A 75 9.08 -4.18 -6.33
C SER A 75 10.20 -3.94 -5.32
N GLN A 76 9.89 -4.01 -4.02
CA GLN A 76 10.83 -3.87 -2.90
C GLN A 76 10.73 -5.08 -1.96
N GLY A 77 11.69 -5.19 -1.03
CA GLY A 77 11.71 -6.26 -0.03
C GLY A 77 10.48 -6.23 0.88
N ILE A 78 10.03 -7.40 1.28
CA ILE A 78 8.87 -7.58 2.16
C ILE A 78 9.31 -7.32 3.61
N SER A 79 8.55 -6.49 4.35
CA SER A 79 8.86 -6.14 5.74
C SER A 79 8.33 -7.14 6.78
N GLY A 80 7.34 -7.96 6.43
CA GLY A 80 6.71 -8.95 7.32
C GLY A 80 5.88 -9.95 6.51
N ILE A 81 5.73 -11.17 7.04
CA ILE A 81 5.00 -12.28 6.41
C ILE A 81 3.98 -12.80 7.42
#